data_AF-A0A4V2NIH2-F1
#
_entry.id   AF-A0A4V2NIH2-F1
#
_cell.length_a   1.000
_cell.length_b   1.000
_cell.length_c   1.000
_cell.angle_alpha   90.00
_cell.angle_beta   90.00
_cell.angle_gamma   90.00
#
_symmetry.space_group_name_H-M   'P 1'
#
loop_
_entity.id
_entity.type
_entity.pdbx_description
1 polymer ?
#
loop_
_entity_poly.entity_id
_entity_poly.type
_entity_poly.pdbx_seq_one_letter_code
_entity_poly.pdbx_strand_id
1 'polypeptide(L)'
;MCYKYKAIKILEIINIVIKSMNLFRKIQTLIFHYWGRFRFHILESDNLIINWPNFDKGVLLLIFGAFCQVSAIKWYLVSYFSAENAVWINADFFFIRIISVFITLIIFITIVGFSFRYKRNKKFRRFISYFSPMFFGATMIYAGYTVGIYSPATIAGFVNIVLIGLVFYSRKIIYSIAIPALIFIVIISYLTFNGVIRYAPVFSDALTNGAFYHNEFWIGSMAEVYLPILLVSILFFEILLSQWRRRERNIKRMSQTDVLTNVFNRRYIGEQLTALERKKKTAYAVILLDLDHFKLINDQYGHEVGDMVLQRVATILSTITREQDIVGRFGGGRIYSDFKRTKFTASD
;
A
#
# COMPACT_ATOMS: atom_id res chain seq x y z
N MET A 1 -0.09 -49.90 41.62
CA MET A 1 -1.03 -49.17 40.75
C MET A 1 -0.68 -47.70 40.47
N CYS A 2 0.06 -46.99 41.33
CA CYS A 2 0.29 -45.53 41.21
C CYS A 2 1.25 -45.10 40.07
N TYR A 3 2.21 -45.94 39.66
CA TYR A 3 3.19 -45.59 38.62
C TYR A 3 2.64 -45.66 37.18
N LYS A 4 1.70 -46.57 36.88
CA LYS A 4 1.04 -46.65 35.55
C LYS A 4 0.19 -45.40 35.25
N TYR A 5 -0.46 -44.83 36.26
CA TYR A 5 -1.31 -43.64 36.12
C TYR A 5 -0.52 -42.35 35.80
N LYS A 6 0.69 -42.21 36.36
CA LYS A 6 1.58 -41.08 36.08
C LYS A 6 2.17 -41.12 34.66
N ALA A 7 2.50 -42.31 34.16
CA ALA A 7 3.01 -42.50 32.80
C ALA A 7 1.95 -42.21 31.72
N ILE A 8 0.70 -42.61 31.94
CA ILE A 8 -0.42 -42.36 31.02
C ILE A 8 -0.72 -40.84 30.92
N LYS A 9 -0.69 -40.11 32.05
CA LYS A 9 -0.88 -38.66 32.07
C LYS A 9 0.23 -37.89 31.33
N ILE A 10 1.47 -38.36 31.42
CA ILE A 10 2.61 -37.75 30.70
C ILE A 10 2.48 -38.02 29.19
N LEU A 11 2.07 -39.22 28.78
CA LEU A 11 1.80 -39.55 27.38
C LEU A 11 0.63 -38.75 26.79
N GLU A 12 -0.42 -38.45 27.55
CA GLU A 12 -1.50 -37.55 27.14
C GLU A 12 -1.00 -36.12 26.93
N ILE A 13 -0.21 -35.58 27.86
CA ILE A 13 0.35 -34.23 27.75
C ILE A 13 1.30 -34.14 26.56
N ILE A 14 2.17 -35.14 26.35
CA ILE A 14 3.06 -35.19 25.18
C ILE A 14 2.25 -35.29 23.88
N ASN A 15 1.17 -36.06 23.83
CA ASN A 15 0.30 -36.12 22.65
C ASN A 15 -0.43 -34.79 22.38
N ILE A 16 -0.83 -34.05 23.41
CA ILE A 16 -1.43 -32.71 23.28
C ILE A 16 -0.40 -31.71 22.75
N VAL A 17 0.84 -31.76 23.25
CA VAL A 17 1.97 -30.92 22.80
C VAL A 17 2.36 -31.27 21.36
N ILE A 18 2.39 -32.55 20.98
CA ILE A 18 2.67 -32.97 19.60
C ILE A 18 1.52 -32.56 18.66
N LYS A 19 0.26 -32.64 19.10
CA LYS A 19 -0.90 -32.15 18.35
C LYS A 19 -0.85 -30.63 18.15
N SER A 20 -0.46 -29.87 19.17
CA SER A 20 -0.33 -28.41 19.09
C SER A 20 0.85 -28.00 18.19
N MET A 21 1.97 -28.74 18.20
CA MET A 21 3.09 -28.54 17.26
C MET A 21 2.70 -28.87 15.80
N ASN A 22 1.90 -29.90 15.58
CA ASN A 22 1.37 -30.22 14.25
C ASN A 22 0.34 -29.19 13.77
N LEU A 23 -0.47 -28.62 14.68
CA LEU A 23 -1.36 -27.50 14.38
C LEU A 23 -0.57 -26.24 14.03
N PHE A 24 0.51 -25.95 14.78
CA PHE A 24 1.40 -24.81 14.52
C PHE A 24 2.13 -24.95 13.18
N ARG A 25 2.61 -26.15 12.85
CA ARG A 25 3.16 -26.45 11.51
C ARG A 25 2.13 -26.27 10.41
N LYS A 26 0.90 -26.79 10.60
CA LYS A 26 -0.20 -26.59 9.64
C LYS A 26 -0.51 -25.09 9.44
N ILE A 27 -0.60 -24.32 10.53
CA ILE A 27 -0.80 -22.87 10.50
C ILE A 27 0.37 -22.18 9.79
N GLN A 28 1.63 -22.55 10.07
CA GLN A 28 2.79 -22.02 9.36
C GLN A 28 2.75 -22.32 7.86
N THR A 29 2.45 -23.56 7.43
CA THR A 29 2.32 -23.89 6.00
C THR A 29 1.14 -23.17 5.34
N LEU A 30 0.01 -23.02 6.05
CA LEU A 30 -1.14 -22.23 5.58
C LEU A 30 -0.76 -20.76 5.43
N ILE A 31 -0.11 -20.17 6.44
CA ILE A 31 0.40 -18.81 6.41
C ILE A 31 1.39 -18.65 5.25
N PHE A 32 2.36 -19.56 5.06
CA PHE A 32 3.35 -19.47 3.98
C PHE A 32 2.72 -19.63 2.59
N HIS A 33 1.75 -20.54 2.44
CA HIS A 33 1.03 -20.77 1.19
C HIS A 33 0.13 -19.57 0.83
N TYR A 34 -0.62 -19.05 1.81
CA TYR A 34 -1.42 -17.84 1.62
C TYR A 34 -0.53 -16.60 1.47
N TRP A 35 0.59 -16.50 2.18
CA TRP A 35 1.58 -15.41 2.05
C TRP A 35 2.24 -15.42 0.68
N GLY A 36 2.58 -16.57 0.11
CA GLY A 36 3.08 -16.67 -1.26
C GLY A 36 2.08 -16.14 -2.29
N ARG A 37 0.79 -16.52 -2.16
CA ARG A 37 -0.30 -15.98 -2.99
C ARG A 37 -0.57 -14.49 -2.74
N PHE A 38 -0.50 -14.04 -1.49
CA PHE A 38 -0.75 -12.68 -1.05
C PHE A 38 0.37 -11.73 -1.53
N ARG A 39 1.62 -12.15 -1.37
CA ARG A 39 2.83 -11.47 -1.88
C ARG A 39 2.76 -11.31 -3.40
N PHE A 40 2.44 -12.39 -4.13
CA PHE A 40 2.32 -12.35 -5.59
C PHE A 40 1.22 -11.39 -6.06
N HIS A 41 0.04 -11.42 -5.43
CA HIS A 41 -1.07 -10.53 -5.81
C HIS A 41 -0.80 -9.06 -5.47
N ILE A 42 -0.10 -8.76 -4.38
CA ILE A 42 0.09 -7.38 -3.90
C ILE A 42 1.34 -6.72 -4.50
N LEU A 43 2.43 -7.48 -4.65
CA LEU A 43 3.73 -6.92 -5.05
C LEU A 43 4.07 -7.15 -6.52
N GLU A 44 3.64 -8.26 -7.10
CA GLU A 44 4.11 -8.71 -8.42
C GLU A 44 3.03 -8.64 -9.52
N SER A 45 1.75 -8.67 -9.14
CA SER A 45 0.63 -8.57 -10.09
C SER A 45 0.27 -7.13 -10.47
N ASP A 46 -0.19 -6.92 -11.71
CA ASP A 46 -0.75 -5.64 -12.16
C ASP A 46 -2.11 -5.30 -11.48
N ASN A 47 -2.70 -6.26 -10.74
CA ASN A 47 -3.94 -6.14 -9.98
C ASN A 47 -3.70 -5.69 -8.54
N LEU A 48 -3.22 -4.45 -8.41
CA LEU A 48 -3.03 -3.77 -7.14
C LEU A 48 -4.30 -3.72 -6.27
N ILE A 49 -4.13 -3.73 -4.95
CA ILE A 49 -5.24 -3.50 -4.01
C ILE A 49 -5.95 -2.16 -4.30
N ILE A 50 -5.23 -1.16 -4.81
CA ILE A 50 -5.81 0.12 -5.22
C ILE A 50 -6.86 -0.03 -6.34
N ASN A 51 -6.73 -1.05 -7.19
CA ASN A 51 -7.65 -1.35 -8.29
C ASN A 51 -8.78 -2.29 -7.84
N TRP A 52 -8.74 -2.80 -6.61
CA TRP A 52 -9.80 -3.68 -6.12
C TRP A 52 -11.13 -2.93 -6.06
N PRO A 53 -12.26 -3.64 -6.29
CA PRO A 53 -13.57 -3.07 -6.07
C PRO A 53 -13.70 -2.53 -4.64
N ASN A 54 -14.41 -1.41 -4.47
CA ASN A 54 -14.61 -0.79 -3.16
C ASN A 54 -15.27 -1.73 -2.13
N PHE A 55 -16.03 -2.70 -2.61
CA PHE A 55 -16.59 -3.77 -1.77
C PHE A 55 -15.49 -4.59 -1.10
N ASP A 56 -14.53 -5.10 -1.87
CA ASP A 56 -13.46 -5.97 -1.36
C ASP A 56 -12.51 -5.18 -0.44
N LYS A 57 -12.23 -3.91 -0.78
CA LYS A 57 -11.53 -2.97 0.13
C LYS A 57 -12.30 -2.77 1.43
N GLY A 58 -13.62 -2.61 1.35
CA GLY A 58 -14.51 -2.44 2.50
C GLY A 58 -14.53 -3.66 3.41
N VAL A 59 -14.52 -4.88 2.85
CA VAL A 59 -14.44 -6.12 3.63
C VAL A 59 -13.07 -6.25 4.31
N LEU A 60 -11.99 -5.95 3.59
CA LEU A 60 -10.64 -5.94 4.16
C LEU A 60 -10.53 -4.97 5.34
N LEU A 61 -11.09 -3.76 5.20
CA LEU A 61 -11.10 -2.76 6.25
C LEU A 61 -11.89 -3.20 7.49
N LEU A 62 -13.00 -3.92 7.30
CA LEU A 62 -13.77 -4.49 8.42
C LEU A 62 -13.00 -5.59 9.15
N ILE A 63 -12.28 -6.46 8.43
CA ILE A 63 -11.42 -7.49 9.02
C ILE A 63 -10.30 -6.83 9.83
N PHE A 64 -9.68 -5.80 9.27
CA PHE A 64 -8.67 -5.01 9.99
C PHE A 64 -9.26 -4.33 11.24
N GLY A 65 -10.45 -3.76 11.14
CA GLY A 65 -11.19 -3.20 12.28
C GLY A 65 -11.44 -4.22 13.39
N ALA A 66 -11.85 -5.44 13.05
CA ALA A 66 -12.00 -6.53 14.01
C ALA A 66 -10.67 -6.87 14.71
N PHE A 67 -9.57 -6.93 13.95
CA PHE A 67 -8.24 -7.16 14.51
C PHE A 67 -7.84 -6.05 15.49
N CYS A 68 -8.10 -4.79 15.16
CA CYS A 68 -7.88 -3.66 16.07
C CYS A 68 -8.68 -3.80 17.36
N GLN A 69 -9.95 -4.22 17.31
CA GLN A 69 -10.75 -4.45 18.53
C GLN A 69 -10.17 -5.60 19.37
N VAL A 70 -9.74 -6.71 18.75
CA VAL A 70 -9.08 -7.81 19.49
C VAL A 70 -7.80 -7.33 20.17
N SER A 71 -6.97 -6.54 19.45
CA SER A 71 -5.76 -5.94 20.03
C SER A 71 -6.09 -5.01 21.20
N ALA A 72 -7.16 -4.21 21.08
CA ALA A 72 -7.62 -3.35 22.16
C ALA A 72 -8.06 -4.19 23.38
N ILE A 73 -8.91 -5.20 23.20
CA ILE A 73 -9.35 -6.10 24.29
C ILE A 73 -8.15 -6.69 25.01
N LYS A 74 -7.17 -7.22 24.25
CA LYS A 74 -5.93 -7.75 24.80
C LYS A 74 -5.24 -6.69 25.68
N TRP A 75 -5.02 -5.49 25.15
CA TRP A 75 -4.35 -4.41 25.89
C TRP A 75 -5.10 -4.02 27.17
N TYR A 76 -6.42 -3.89 27.13
CA TYR A 76 -7.24 -3.57 28.31
C TYR A 76 -7.15 -4.65 29.38
N LEU A 77 -7.29 -5.92 29.01
CA LEU A 77 -7.26 -7.03 29.99
C LEU A 77 -5.87 -7.15 30.62
N VAL A 78 -4.80 -7.10 29.82
CA VAL A 78 -3.43 -7.19 30.34
C VAL A 78 -3.10 -6.01 31.25
N SER A 79 -3.54 -4.80 30.89
CA SER A 79 -3.26 -3.60 31.69
C SER A 79 -4.05 -3.58 33.00
N TYR A 80 -5.31 -3.99 32.98
CA TYR A 80 -6.18 -3.96 34.16
C TYR A 80 -5.86 -5.07 35.17
N PHE A 81 -5.50 -6.28 34.71
CA PHE A 81 -5.19 -7.41 35.60
C PHE A 81 -3.71 -7.47 36.02
N SER A 82 -2.86 -6.60 35.50
CA SER A 82 -1.47 -6.47 35.96
C SER A 82 -1.41 -5.64 37.24
N ALA A 83 -0.76 -6.19 38.27
CA ALA A 83 -0.60 -5.54 39.57
C ALA A 83 0.12 -4.17 39.46
N GLU A 84 1.03 -4.04 38.50
CA GLU A 84 1.80 -2.80 38.28
C GLU A 84 1.02 -1.77 37.46
N ASN A 85 0.22 -2.23 36.48
CA ASN A 85 -0.41 -1.34 35.50
C ASN A 85 -1.83 -0.90 35.88
N ALA A 86 -2.51 -1.64 36.75
CA ALA A 86 -3.91 -1.37 37.12
C ALA A 86 -4.10 0.05 37.68
N VAL A 87 -3.09 0.61 38.36
CA VAL A 87 -3.09 1.97 38.93
C VAL A 87 -3.26 3.05 37.86
N TRP A 88 -2.82 2.78 36.62
CA TRP A 88 -2.87 3.75 35.51
C TRP A 88 -4.18 3.68 34.71
N ILE A 89 -5.03 2.69 34.98
CA ILE A 89 -6.31 2.49 34.30
C ILE A 89 -7.46 3.08 35.14
N ASN A 90 -8.38 3.77 34.48
CA ASN A 90 -9.61 4.23 35.10
C ASN A 90 -10.59 3.06 35.29
N ALA A 91 -10.81 2.64 36.54
CA ALA A 91 -11.70 1.54 36.88
C ALA A 91 -13.18 1.83 36.54
N ASP A 92 -13.64 3.07 36.71
CA ASP A 92 -15.03 3.45 36.43
C ASP A 92 -15.33 3.39 34.92
N PHE A 93 -14.33 3.72 34.10
CA PHE A 93 -14.46 3.68 32.64
C PHE A 93 -14.18 2.29 32.06
N PHE A 94 -13.50 1.40 32.79
CA PHE A 94 -13.06 0.09 32.30
C PHE A 94 -14.22 -0.76 31.78
N PHE A 95 -15.29 -0.93 32.57
CA PHE A 95 -16.43 -1.78 32.18
C PHE A 95 -17.17 -1.22 30.96
N ILE A 96 -17.40 0.09 30.93
CA ILE A 96 -18.03 0.75 29.78
C ILE A 96 -17.19 0.51 28.53
N ARG A 97 -15.87 0.66 28.66
CA ARG A 97 -14.96 0.53 27.53
C ARG A 97 -14.87 -0.91 27.03
N ILE A 98 -14.67 -1.89 27.92
CA ILE A 98 -14.55 -3.30 27.51
C ILE A 98 -15.84 -3.77 26.81
N ILE A 99 -17.01 -3.42 27.35
CA ILE A 99 -18.31 -3.74 26.74
C ILE A 99 -18.42 -3.06 25.37
N SER A 100 -18.06 -1.78 25.26
CA SER A 100 -18.11 -1.06 23.97
C SER A 100 -17.23 -1.71 22.90
N VAL A 101 -16.03 -2.18 23.26
CA VAL A 101 -15.07 -2.81 22.34
C VAL A 101 -15.52 -4.23 21.95
N PHE A 102 -16.14 -4.97 22.86
CA PHE A 102 -16.75 -6.27 22.54
C PHE A 102 -17.94 -6.12 21.59
N ILE A 103 -18.82 -5.15 21.85
CA ILE A 103 -19.97 -4.87 20.97
C ILE A 103 -19.48 -4.49 19.56
N THR A 104 -18.52 -3.58 19.45
CA THR A 104 -17.97 -3.19 18.14
C THR A 104 -17.29 -4.36 17.44
N LEU A 105 -16.57 -5.23 18.16
CA LEU A 105 -15.99 -6.46 17.59
C LEU A 105 -17.05 -7.38 17.01
N ILE A 106 -18.15 -7.63 17.74
CA ILE A 106 -19.27 -8.45 17.27
C ILE A 106 -19.88 -7.83 16.01
N ILE A 107 -20.06 -6.51 15.99
CA ILE A 107 -20.56 -5.79 14.82
C ILE A 107 -19.62 -5.99 13.62
N PHE A 108 -18.31 -5.81 13.78
CA PHE A 108 -17.33 -6.05 12.71
C PHE A 108 -17.43 -7.48 12.17
N ILE A 109 -17.40 -8.49 13.04
CA ILE A 109 -17.48 -9.91 12.66
C ILE A 109 -18.80 -10.21 11.93
N THR A 110 -19.91 -9.66 12.43
CA THR A 110 -21.24 -9.85 11.85
C THR A 110 -21.33 -9.26 10.44
N ILE A 111 -20.82 -8.04 10.24
CA ILE A 111 -20.81 -7.40 8.92
C ILE A 111 -19.91 -8.17 7.95
N VAL A 112 -18.75 -8.67 8.41
CA VAL A 112 -17.86 -9.53 7.60
C VAL A 112 -18.58 -10.82 7.19
N GLY A 113 -19.27 -11.49 8.12
CA GLY A 113 -20.06 -12.69 7.84
C GLY A 113 -21.16 -12.43 6.81
N PHE A 114 -21.91 -11.35 6.96
CA PHE A 114 -22.90 -10.93 5.96
C PHE A 114 -22.27 -10.57 4.61
N SER A 115 -21.06 -10.01 4.61
CA SER A 115 -20.32 -9.69 3.39
C SER A 115 -19.97 -10.92 2.58
N PHE A 116 -19.57 -12.01 3.23
CA PHE A 116 -19.37 -13.28 2.54
C PHE A 116 -20.68 -13.92 2.08
N ARG A 117 -21.73 -13.84 2.91
CA ARG A 117 -23.04 -14.46 2.62
C ARG A 117 -23.79 -13.78 1.47
N TYR A 118 -23.69 -12.47 1.34
CA TYR A 118 -24.41 -11.66 0.37
C TYR A 118 -23.52 -11.04 -0.72
N LYS A 119 -22.31 -11.59 -0.94
CA LYS A 119 -21.34 -11.09 -1.94
C LYS A 119 -21.89 -10.98 -3.37
N ARG A 120 -22.95 -11.73 -3.72
CA ARG A 120 -23.59 -11.69 -5.05
C ARG A 120 -24.64 -10.57 -5.19
N ASN A 121 -25.12 -9.98 -4.10
CA ASN A 121 -26.16 -8.95 -4.13
C ASN A 121 -25.55 -7.57 -4.44
N LYS A 122 -25.92 -6.98 -5.59
CA LYS A 122 -25.38 -5.69 -6.06
C LYS A 122 -25.71 -4.51 -5.12
N LYS A 123 -26.92 -4.47 -4.54
CA LYS A 123 -27.32 -3.41 -3.59
C LYS A 123 -26.49 -3.49 -2.31
N PHE A 124 -26.33 -4.70 -1.78
CA PHE A 124 -25.53 -4.95 -0.58
C PHE A 124 -24.05 -4.61 -0.79
N ARG A 125 -23.46 -5.01 -1.94
CA ARG A 125 -22.08 -4.63 -2.28
C ARG A 125 -21.87 -3.13 -2.30
N ARG A 126 -22.82 -2.38 -2.89
CA ARG A 126 -22.77 -0.92 -2.93
C ARG A 126 -22.86 -0.35 -1.52
N PHE A 127 -23.78 -0.83 -0.69
CA PHE A 127 -23.91 -0.40 0.71
C PHE A 127 -22.59 -0.57 1.49
N ILE A 128 -22.02 -1.78 1.49
CA ILE A 128 -20.76 -2.08 2.20
C ILE A 128 -19.59 -1.20 1.72
N SER A 129 -19.54 -0.88 0.43
CA SER A 129 -18.49 -0.04 -0.15
C SER A 129 -18.40 1.37 0.46
N TYR A 130 -19.53 1.91 0.95
CA TYR A 130 -19.59 3.22 1.61
C TYR A 130 -19.64 3.08 3.14
N PHE A 131 -20.40 2.10 3.63
CA PHE A 131 -20.61 1.91 5.06
C PHE A 131 -19.35 1.49 5.80
N SER A 132 -18.57 0.55 5.27
CA SER A 132 -17.36 0.04 5.94
C SER A 132 -16.35 1.14 6.32
N PRO A 133 -15.91 2.02 5.40
CA PRO A 133 -14.97 3.08 5.76
C PRO A 133 -15.55 4.11 6.73
N MET A 134 -16.84 4.44 6.62
CA MET A 134 -17.52 5.33 7.56
C MET A 134 -17.57 4.73 8.97
N PHE A 135 -17.99 3.46 9.07
CA PHE A 135 -18.07 2.74 10.33
C PHE A 135 -16.68 2.60 10.98
N PHE A 136 -15.67 2.19 10.20
CA PHE A 136 -14.28 2.13 10.68
C PHE A 136 -13.80 3.51 11.16
N GLY A 137 -14.02 4.56 10.38
CA GLY A 137 -13.67 5.94 10.75
C GLY A 137 -14.31 6.37 12.07
N ALA A 138 -15.61 6.13 12.25
CA ALA A 138 -16.32 6.42 13.49
C ALA A 138 -15.73 5.67 14.70
N THR A 139 -15.40 4.39 14.54
CA THR A 139 -14.76 3.62 15.62
C THR A 139 -13.36 4.14 15.98
N MET A 140 -12.59 4.63 15.00
CA MET A 140 -11.27 5.22 15.23
C MET A 140 -11.38 6.61 15.88
N ILE A 141 -12.35 7.43 15.49
CA ILE A 141 -12.64 8.72 16.13
C ILE A 141 -12.95 8.50 17.62
N TYR A 142 -13.85 7.56 17.93
CA TYR A 142 -14.19 7.23 19.30
C TYR A 142 -12.99 6.66 20.07
N ALA A 143 -12.21 5.76 19.47
CA ALA A 143 -10.99 5.25 20.09
C ALA A 143 -9.99 6.36 20.41
N GLY A 144 -9.82 7.33 19.50
CA GLY A 144 -8.94 8.48 19.68
C GLY A 144 -9.35 9.38 20.84
N TYR A 145 -10.66 9.60 21.03
CA TYR A 145 -11.16 10.26 22.24
C TYR A 145 -10.79 9.50 23.51
N THR A 146 -11.01 8.17 23.54
CA THR A 146 -10.80 7.36 24.75
C THR A 146 -9.34 7.32 25.22
N VAL A 147 -8.39 7.31 24.29
CA VAL A 147 -6.95 7.26 24.58
C VAL A 147 -6.34 8.68 24.71
N GLY A 148 -7.05 9.70 24.24
CA GLY A 148 -6.62 11.09 24.27
C GLY A 148 -6.39 11.64 22.87
N ILE A 149 -7.04 12.77 22.58
CA ILE A 149 -7.09 13.33 21.22
C ILE A 149 -5.74 13.88 20.73
N TYR A 150 -4.88 14.27 21.67
CA TYR A 150 -3.52 14.76 21.42
C TYR A 150 -2.45 13.66 21.54
N SER A 151 -2.87 12.41 21.75
CA SER A 151 -1.91 11.31 21.88
C SER A 151 -1.24 10.99 20.54
N PRO A 152 0.02 10.49 20.54
CA PRO A 152 0.71 10.07 19.32
C PRO A 152 -0.09 9.04 18.51
N ALA A 153 -0.74 8.09 19.19
CA ALA A 153 -1.58 7.08 18.55
C ALA A 153 -2.76 7.68 17.79
N THR A 154 -3.47 8.64 18.40
CA THR A 154 -4.62 9.31 17.79
C THR A 154 -4.22 10.15 16.58
N ILE A 155 -3.16 10.96 16.72
CA ILE A 155 -2.66 11.82 15.63
C ILE A 155 -2.21 10.95 14.45
N ALA A 156 -1.42 9.91 14.70
CA ALA A 156 -0.97 8.98 13.67
C ALA A 156 -2.17 8.30 12.97
N GLY A 157 -3.16 7.84 13.75
CA GLY A 157 -4.38 7.24 13.21
C GLY A 157 -5.15 8.18 12.27
N PHE A 158 -5.37 9.43 12.67
CA PHE A 158 -6.09 10.41 11.85
C PHE A 158 -5.34 10.77 10.56
N VAL A 159 -4.04 11.04 10.67
CA VAL A 159 -3.19 11.30 9.50
C VAL A 159 -3.24 10.11 8.54
N ASN A 160 -3.23 8.89 9.06
CA ASN A 160 -3.26 7.69 8.23
C ASN A 160 -4.60 7.46 7.54
N ILE A 161 -5.73 7.76 8.20
CA ILE A 161 -7.06 7.73 7.59
C ILE A 161 -7.11 8.66 6.37
N VAL A 162 -6.47 9.83 6.43
CA VAL A 162 -6.43 10.77 5.31
C VAL A 162 -5.45 10.29 4.23
N LEU A 163 -4.19 10.02 4.59
CA LEU A 163 -3.14 9.69 3.64
C LEU A 163 -3.43 8.37 2.90
N ILE A 164 -3.64 7.28 3.63
CA ILE A 164 -3.94 5.98 3.02
C ILE A 164 -5.35 5.98 2.45
N GLY A 165 -6.31 6.58 3.14
CA GLY A 165 -7.69 6.60 2.68
C GLY A 165 -7.84 7.25 1.31
N LEU A 166 -7.18 8.40 1.05
CA LEU A 166 -7.26 9.10 -0.24
C LEU A 166 -6.64 8.28 -1.39
N VAL A 167 -5.71 7.40 -1.09
CA VAL A 167 -5.13 6.49 -2.08
C VAL A 167 -6.10 5.34 -2.38
N PHE A 168 -6.72 4.76 -1.35
CA PHE A 168 -7.58 3.56 -1.51
C PHE A 168 -8.98 3.86 -2.01
N TYR A 169 -9.58 4.99 -1.58
CA TYR A 169 -10.97 5.33 -1.82
C TYR A 169 -11.11 6.64 -2.56
N SER A 170 -12.25 6.83 -3.21
CA SER A 170 -12.59 8.11 -3.83
C SER A 170 -12.62 9.22 -2.77
N ARG A 171 -12.11 10.41 -3.12
CA ARG A 171 -12.10 11.60 -2.25
C ARG A 171 -13.42 11.88 -1.53
N LYS A 172 -14.57 11.63 -2.17
CA LYS A 172 -15.91 11.81 -1.57
C LYS A 172 -16.11 10.97 -0.31
N ILE A 173 -15.66 9.71 -0.33
CA ILE A 173 -15.78 8.79 0.82
C ILE A 173 -14.86 9.27 1.95
N ILE A 174 -13.64 9.66 1.64
CA ILE A 174 -12.68 10.09 2.67
C ILE A 174 -13.09 11.41 3.29
N TYR A 175 -13.57 12.37 2.51
CA TYR A 175 -14.08 13.64 3.05
C TYR A 175 -15.29 13.44 3.97
N SER A 176 -16.14 12.43 3.70
CA SER A 176 -17.25 12.08 4.59
C SER A 176 -16.81 11.54 5.97
N ILE A 177 -15.52 11.20 6.14
CA ILE A 177 -14.94 10.75 7.41
C ILE A 177 -14.06 11.85 8.01
N ALA A 178 -13.17 12.43 7.20
CA ALA A 178 -12.18 13.40 7.63
C ALA A 178 -12.82 14.71 8.12
N ILE A 179 -13.89 15.20 7.47
CA ILE A 179 -14.56 16.43 7.89
C ILE A 179 -15.26 16.24 9.25
N PRO A 180 -16.10 15.20 9.46
CA PRO A 180 -16.64 14.91 10.79
C PRO A 180 -15.56 14.65 11.84
N ALA A 181 -14.48 13.95 11.50
CA ALA A 181 -13.36 13.73 12.41
C ALA A 181 -12.72 15.05 12.87
N LEU A 182 -12.49 15.99 11.93
CA LEU A 182 -11.93 17.30 12.26
C LEU A 182 -12.86 18.12 13.16
N ILE A 183 -14.15 18.17 12.82
CA ILE A 183 -15.16 18.84 13.64
C ILE A 183 -15.21 18.23 15.04
N PHE A 184 -15.22 16.90 15.12
CA PHE A 184 -15.19 16.18 16.39
C PHE A 184 -13.95 16.51 17.21
N ILE A 185 -12.75 16.55 16.60
CA ILE A 185 -11.52 16.91 17.29
C ILE A 185 -11.65 18.31 17.90
N VAL A 186 -12.11 19.29 17.13
CA VAL A 186 -12.28 20.68 17.60
C VAL A 186 -13.27 20.74 18.78
N ILE A 187 -14.43 20.07 18.65
CA ILE A 187 -15.46 20.06 19.69
C ILE A 187 -14.93 19.39 20.96
N ILE A 188 -14.35 18.20 20.85
CA ILE A 188 -13.85 17.45 22.01
C ILE A 188 -12.69 18.17 22.68
N SER A 189 -11.79 18.77 21.91
CA SER A 189 -10.73 19.64 22.42
C SER A 189 -11.29 20.80 23.24
N TYR A 190 -12.30 21.51 22.72
CA TYR A 190 -12.95 22.59 23.43
C TYR A 190 -13.65 22.12 24.71
N LEU A 191 -14.43 21.04 24.64
CA LEU A 191 -15.14 20.50 25.80
C LEU A 191 -14.18 19.99 26.87
N THR A 192 -13.06 19.38 26.46
CA THR A 192 -12.01 18.91 27.36
C THR A 192 -11.30 20.07 28.04
N PHE A 193 -10.96 21.12 27.27
CA PHE A 193 -10.28 22.32 27.79
C PHE A 193 -11.12 23.03 28.87
N ASN A 194 -12.43 23.10 28.68
CA ASN A 194 -13.35 23.70 29.64
C ASN A 194 -13.75 22.75 30.79
N GLY A 195 -13.19 21.54 30.85
CA GLY A 195 -13.49 20.56 31.90
C GLY A 195 -14.90 19.96 31.84
N VAL A 196 -15.64 20.14 30.74
CA VAL A 196 -16.99 19.58 30.56
C VAL A 196 -16.93 18.06 30.41
N ILE A 197 -15.89 17.58 29.71
CA ILE A 197 -15.62 16.15 29.52
C ILE A 197 -14.18 15.83 29.92
N ARG A 198 -13.96 14.58 30.34
CA ARG A 198 -12.65 14.08 30.75
C ARG A 198 -11.73 13.85 29.55
N TYR A 199 -10.48 14.32 29.64
CA TYR A 199 -9.42 13.93 28.69
C TYR A 199 -9.02 12.46 28.89
N ALA A 200 -8.88 11.71 27.80
CA ALA A 200 -8.37 10.34 27.81
C ALA A 200 -8.98 9.46 28.92
N PRO A 201 -10.31 9.25 28.90
CA PRO A 201 -11.06 8.67 30.01
C PRO A 201 -10.63 7.25 30.42
N VAL A 202 -9.87 6.56 29.57
CA VAL A 202 -9.28 5.25 29.84
C VAL A 202 -8.23 5.29 30.95
N PHE A 203 -7.57 6.42 31.12
CA PHE A 203 -6.48 6.56 32.06
C PHE A 203 -6.95 7.17 33.38
N SER A 204 -6.35 6.71 34.48
CA SER A 204 -6.63 7.18 35.83
C SER A 204 -6.17 8.63 36.03
N ASP A 205 -6.70 9.30 37.06
CA ASP A 205 -6.30 10.67 37.42
C ASP A 205 -4.80 10.78 37.74
N ALA A 206 -4.22 9.72 38.32
CA ALA A 206 -2.80 9.64 38.59
C ALA A 206 -1.96 9.76 37.31
N LEU A 207 -2.44 9.17 36.20
CA LEU A 207 -1.77 9.30 34.92
C LEU A 207 -2.07 10.64 34.25
N THR A 208 -3.33 11.07 34.24
CA THR A 208 -3.76 12.25 33.48
C THR A 208 -3.31 13.57 34.07
N ASN A 209 -3.10 13.63 35.39
CA ASN A 209 -2.56 14.80 36.06
C ASN A 209 -1.02 14.79 36.14
N GLY A 210 -0.39 13.70 35.73
CA GLY A 210 1.07 13.54 35.69
C GLY A 210 1.69 13.93 34.35
N ALA A 211 3.01 13.85 34.25
CA ALA A 211 3.72 14.04 32.99
C ALA A 211 3.67 12.77 32.14
N PHE A 212 2.71 12.69 31.21
CA PHE A 212 2.48 11.53 30.32
C PHE A 212 3.75 10.96 29.67
N TYR A 213 4.63 11.84 29.19
CA TYR A 213 5.84 11.49 28.44
C TYR A 213 7.00 10.99 29.32
N HIS A 214 6.85 11.00 30.65
CA HIS A 214 7.79 10.37 31.58
C HIS A 214 7.28 9.02 32.10
N ASN A 215 6.02 8.67 31.83
CA ASN A 215 5.42 7.45 32.31
C ASN A 215 5.63 6.30 31.30
N GLU A 216 6.33 5.25 31.74
CA GLU A 216 6.65 4.09 30.90
C GLU A 216 5.39 3.38 30.39
N PHE A 217 4.39 3.19 31.24
CA PHE A 217 3.13 2.54 30.87
C PHE A 217 2.42 3.32 29.75
N TRP A 218 2.36 4.64 29.83
CA TRP A 218 1.75 5.46 28.78
C TRP A 218 2.54 5.38 27.46
N ILE A 219 3.87 5.51 27.50
CA ILE A 219 4.71 5.40 26.31
C ILE A 219 4.54 4.03 25.65
N GLY A 220 4.62 2.95 26.42
CA GLY A 220 4.43 1.58 25.94
C GLY A 220 3.06 1.39 25.30
N SER A 221 2.01 1.90 25.95
CA SER A 221 0.63 1.85 25.44
C SER A 221 0.45 2.60 24.13
N MET A 222 1.09 3.77 23.98
CA MET A 222 1.12 4.47 22.70
C MET A 222 1.84 3.64 21.64
N ALA A 223 3.02 3.11 21.97
CA ALA A 223 3.86 2.33 21.06
C ALA A 223 3.18 1.07 20.52
N GLU A 224 2.45 0.34 21.37
CA GLU A 224 1.68 -0.83 20.94
C GLU A 224 0.65 -0.50 19.85
N VAL A 225 0.06 0.70 19.89
CA VAL A 225 -0.94 1.14 18.92
C VAL A 225 -0.28 1.78 17.70
N TYR A 226 0.68 2.69 17.88
CA TYR A 226 1.20 3.49 16.77
C TYR A 226 2.27 2.75 15.94
N LEU A 227 3.09 1.87 16.51
CA LEU A 227 4.17 1.21 15.76
C LEU A 227 3.63 0.30 14.64
N PRO A 228 2.61 -0.55 14.87
CA PRO A 228 2.03 -1.34 13.78
C PRO A 228 1.44 -0.47 12.68
N ILE A 229 0.81 0.65 13.04
CA ILE A 229 0.26 1.62 12.09
C ILE A 229 1.39 2.18 11.21
N LEU A 230 2.49 2.63 11.80
CA LEU A 230 3.66 3.14 11.06
C LEU A 230 4.27 2.08 10.16
N LEU A 231 4.48 0.86 10.65
CA LEU A 231 5.04 -0.24 9.85
C LEU A 231 4.17 -0.55 8.63
N VAL A 232 2.85 -0.63 8.83
CA VAL A 232 1.90 -0.84 7.72
C VAL A 232 1.92 0.34 6.75
N SER A 233 1.99 1.57 7.24
CA SER A 233 2.07 2.77 6.39
C SER A 233 3.36 2.83 5.57
N ILE A 234 4.52 2.49 6.16
CA ILE A 234 5.80 2.45 5.46
C ILE A 234 5.77 1.38 4.38
N LEU A 235 5.36 0.15 4.72
CA LEU A 235 5.24 -0.94 3.75
C LEU A 235 4.30 -0.56 2.61
N PHE A 236 3.17 0.08 2.93
CA PHE A 236 2.21 0.53 1.93
C PHE A 236 2.80 1.62 1.02
N PHE A 237 3.49 2.60 1.59
CA PHE A 237 4.13 3.67 0.84
C PHE A 237 5.22 3.16 -0.09
N GLU A 238 6.05 2.21 0.37
CA GLU A 238 7.05 1.54 -0.47
C GLU A 238 6.41 0.81 -1.66
N ILE A 239 5.28 0.12 -1.43
CA ILE A 239 4.52 -0.52 -2.51
C ILE A 239 4.04 0.53 -3.52
N LEU A 240 3.45 1.63 -3.07
CA LEU A 240 2.98 2.70 -3.96
C LEU A 240 4.13 3.32 -4.77
N LEU A 241 5.23 3.65 -4.12
CA LEU A 241 6.39 4.27 -4.77
C LEU A 241 7.03 3.33 -5.80
N SER A 242 7.21 2.06 -5.45
CA SER A 242 7.75 1.05 -6.37
C SER A 242 6.89 0.95 -7.65
N GLN A 243 5.57 0.98 -7.49
CA GLN A 243 4.62 0.92 -8.59
C GLN A 243 4.61 2.20 -9.42
N TRP A 244 4.65 3.36 -8.78
CA TRP A 244 4.77 4.63 -9.48
C TRP A 244 6.03 4.67 -10.34
N ARG A 245 7.18 4.27 -9.79
CA ARG A 245 8.45 4.15 -10.53
C ARG A 245 8.38 3.12 -11.67
N ARG A 246 7.63 2.02 -11.51
CA ARG A 246 7.44 1.02 -12.58
C ARG A 246 6.58 1.58 -13.71
N ARG A 247 5.47 2.26 -13.38
CA ARG A 247 4.60 2.93 -14.37
C ARG A 247 5.33 4.03 -15.10
N GLU A 248 6.08 4.86 -14.38
CA GLU A 248 6.90 5.92 -14.97
C GLU A 248 7.94 5.33 -15.93
N ARG A 249 8.64 4.25 -15.55
CA ARG A 249 9.57 3.54 -16.44
C ARG A 249 8.87 2.97 -17.68
N ASN A 250 7.68 2.40 -17.53
CA ASN A 250 6.92 1.86 -18.66
C ASN A 250 6.44 2.97 -19.61
N ILE A 251 5.91 4.06 -19.06
CA ILE A 251 5.52 5.25 -19.84
C ILE A 251 6.73 5.82 -20.56
N LYS A 252 7.87 5.94 -19.87
CA LYS A 252 9.12 6.42 -20.46
C LYS A 252 9.59 5.51 -21.60
N ARG A 253 9.54 4.18 -21.43
CA ARG A 253 9.85 3.22 -22.51
C ARG A 253 8.92 3.40 -23.72
N MET A 254 7.60 3.47 -23.49
CA MET A 254 6.62 3.69 -24.58
C MET A 254 6.80 5.06 -25.25
N SER A 255 7.24 6.08 -24.51
CA SER A 255 7.50 7.42 -25.06
C SER A 255 8.88 7.54 -25.70
N GLN A 256 9.72 6.51 -25.66
CA GLN A 256 11.07 6.52 -26.23
C GLN A 256 11.14 5.81 -27.59
N THR A 257 10.11 5.07 -27.98
CA THR A 257 10.02 4.36 -29.26
C THR A 257 9.10 5.10 -30.24
N ASP A 258 9.40 5.00 -31.53
CA ASP A 258 8.53 5.44 -32.62
C ASP A 258 7.48 4.36 -32.90
N VAL A 259 6.19 4.74 -32.89
CA VAL A 259 5.09 3.78 -32.99
C VAL A 259 5.04 3.06 -34.34
N LEU A 260 5.47 3.73 -35.42
CA LEU A 260 5.45 3.15 -36.76
C LEU A 260 6.55 2.09 -36.93
N THR A 261 7.78 2.44 -36.54
CA THR A 261 8.99 1.68 -36.87
C THR A 261 9.54 0.83 -35.72
N ASN A 262 9.03 1.02 -34.51
CA ASN A 262 9.43 0.36 -33.27
C ASN A 262 10.91 0.54 -32.85
N VAL A 263 11.66 1.42 -33.54
CA VAL A 263 12.98 1.89 -33.13
C VAL A 263 12.86 3.09 -32.19
N PHE A 264 13.95 3.60 -31.63
CA PHE A 264 13.89 4.77 -30.76
C PHE A 264 13.36 6.00 -31.51
N ASN A 265 12.74 6.95 -30.81
CA ASN A 265 12.27 8.18 -31.43
C ASN A 265 13.28 9.33 -31.27
N ARG A 266 13.01 10.43 -31.97
CA ARG A 266 13.82 11.66 -31.95
C ARG A 266 14.14 12.14 -30.53
N ARG A 267 13.19 12.03 -29.61
CA ARG A 267 13.36 12.46 -28.21
C ARG A 267 14.41 11.61 -27.51
N TYR A 268 14.33 10.29 -27.61
CA TYR A 268 15.32 9.41 -27.01
C TYR A 268 16.72 9.63 -27.57
N ILE A 269 16.82 9.82 -28.89
CA ILE A 269 18.08 10.15 -29.56
C ILE A 269 18.70 11.42 -28.96
N GLY A 270 17.91 12.48 -28.81
CA GLY A 270 18.37 13.72 -28.18
C GLY A 270 18.85 13.53 -26.74
N GLU A 271 18.11 12.77 -25.93
CA GLU A 271 18.51 12.45 -24.53
C GLU A 271 19.87 11.71 -24.48
N GLN A 272 20.12 10.78 -25.41
CA GLN A 272 21.38 10.03 -25.47
C GLN A 272 22.56 10.88 -25.96
N LEU A 273 22.35 11.73 -26.97
CA LEU A 273 23.36 12.68 -27.45
C LEU A 273 23.82 13.63 -26.33
N THR A 274 22.88 14.23 -25.60
CA THR A 274 23.23 15.09 -24.45
C THR A 274 23.97 14.32 -23.35
N ALA A 275 23.62 13.05 -23.12
CA ALA A 275 24.32 12.20 -22.15
C ALA A 275 25.76 11.86 -22.59
N LEU A 276 25.99 11.67 -23.89
CA LEU A 276 27.32 11.44 -24.48
C LEU A 276 28.20 12.68 -24.38
N GLU A 277 27.66 13.86 -24.70
CA GLU A 277 28.37 15.14 -24.57
C GLU A 277 28.85 15.37 -23.12
N ARG A 278 28.00 15.07 -22.13
CA ARG A 278 28.35 15.20 -20.70
C ARG A 278 29.47 14.26 -20.27
N LYS A 279 29.61 13.09 -20.90
CA LYS A 279 30.61 12.09 -20.51
C LYS A 279 32.03 12.43 -20.96
N LYS A 280 32.25 13.44 -21.80
CA LYS A 280 33.54 14.04 -22.27
C LYS A 280 34.70 13.10 -22.69
N LYS A 281 34.62 11.78 -22.47
CA LYS A 281 35.72 10.80 -22.58
C LYS A 281 35.37 9.57 -23.43
N THR A 282 34.24 9.58 -24.13
CA THR A 282 33.83 8.49 -25.03
C THR A 282 33.77 9.01 -26.45
N ALA A 283 34.57 8.45 -27.36
CA ALA A 283 34.41 8.67 -28.80
C ALA A 283 33.13 7.97 -29.28
N TYR A 284 32.29 8.71 -30.01
CA TYR A 284 31.05 8.24 -30.60
C TYR A 284 30.92 8.78 -32.03
N ALA A 285 30.12 8.12 -32.86
CA ALA A 285 29.87 8.51 -34.25
C ALA A 285 28.38 8.56 -34.51
N VAL A 286 27.91 9.69 -35.04
CA VAL A 286 26.51 9.94 -35.31
C VAL A 286 26.26 9.88 -36.82
N ILE A 287 25.32 9.04 -37.25
CA ILE A 287 24.90 8.94 -38.65
C ILE A 287 23.43 9.34 -38.76
N LEU A 288 23.17 10.34 -39.60
CA LEU A 288 21.82 10.72 -40.01
C LEU A 288 21.61 10.24 -41.45
N LEU A 289 20.70 9.30 -41.63
CA LEU A 289 20.36 8.67 -42.90
C LEU A 289 19.01 9.21 -43.38
N ASP A 290 18.99 9.81 -44.57
CA ASP A 290 17.76 10.22 -45.25
C ASP A 290 17.42 9.18 -46.33
N LEU A 291 16.13 8.88 -46.52
CA LEU A 291 15.71 7.97 -47.58
C LEU A 291 15.46 8.77 -48.86
N ASP A 292 16.38 8.65 -49.81
CA ASP A 292 16.27 9.32 -51.10
C ASP A 292 14.96 8.96 -51.80
N HIS A 293 14.33 9.97 -52.41
CA HIS A 293 13.07 9.84 -53.13
C HIS A 293 11.88 9.28 -52.31
N PHE A 294 11.95 9.25 -50.97
CA PHE A 294 10.85 8.73 -50.13
C PHE A 294 9.51 9.45 -50.36
N LYS A 295 9.53 10.75 -50.65
CA LYS A 295 8.33 11.51 -51.01
C LYS A 295 7.68 10.98 -52.29
N LEU A 296 8.48 10.60 -53.29
CA LEU A 296 7.99 10.07 -54.56
C LEU A 296 7.30 8.71 -54.35
N ILE A 297 7.79 7.89 -53.42
CA ILE A 297 7.12 6.63 -53.02
C ILE A 297 5.75 6.93 -52.38
N ASN A 298 5.68 7.88 -51.45
CA ASN A 298 4.41 8.29 -50.85
C ASN A 298 3.43 8.84 -51.88
N ASP A 299 3.90 9.68 -52.80
CA ASP A 299 3.08 10.34 -53.81
C ASP A 299 2.56 9.33 -54.86
N GLN A 300 3.36 8.30 -55.21
CA GLN A 300 3.02 7.31 -56.23
C GLN A 300 2.25 6.10 -55.71
N TYR A 301 2.54 5.64 -54.49
CA TYR A 301 2.00 4.39 -53.94
C TYR A 301 1.19 4.58 -52.65
N GLY A 302 1.05 5.82 -52.17
CA GLY A 302 0.32 6.16 -50.96
C GLY A 302 1.13 5.99 -49.67
N HIS A 303 0.65 6.62 -48.61
CA HIS A 303 1.33 6.66 -47.31
C HIS A 303 1.49 5.29 -46.65
N GLU A 304 0.55 4.35 -46.86
CA GLU A 304 0.66 2.99 -46.30
C GLU A 304 1.89 2.24 -46.83
N VAL A 305 2.20 2.42 -48.13
CA VAL A 305 3.39 1.81 -48.74
C VAL A 305 4.66 2.48 -48.25
N GLY A 306 4.66 3.80 -48.10
CA GLY A 306 5.78 4.52 -47.47
C GLY A 306 6.03 4.07 -46.03
N ASP A 307 4.98 3.82 -45.27
CA ASP A 307 5.06 3.31 -43.89
C ASP A 307 5.69 1.91 -43.82
N MET A 308 5.32 1.02 -44.75
CA MET A 308 5.96 -0.30 -44.88
C MET A 308 7.46 -0.20 -45.22
N VAL A 309 7.84 0.73 -46.10
CA VAL A 309 9.26 0.99 -46.42
C VAL A 309 10.01 1.43 -45.17
N LEU A 310 9.47 2.38 -44.40
CA LEU A 310 10.08 2.84 -43.16
C LEU A 310 10.26 1.73 -42.13
N GLN A 311 9.25 0.88 -41.95
CA GLN A 311 9.31 -0.29 -41.07
C GLN A 311 10.42 -1.26 -41.51
N ARG A 312 10.53 -1.52 -42.81
CA ARG A 312 11.53 -2.44 -43.35
C ARG A 312 12.94 -1.91 -43.18
N VAL A 313 13.17 -0.63 -43.48
CA VAL A 313 14.48 0.01 -43.29
C VAL A 313 14.88 0.01 -41.81
N ALA A 314 13.96 0.38 -40.91
CA ALA A 314 14.21 0.35 -39.47
C ALA A 314 14.57 -1.06 -38.96
N THR A 315 13.90 -2.09 -39.48
CA THR A 315 14.20 -3.49 -39.17
C THR A 315 15.61 -3.87 -39.65
N ILE A 316 15.94 -3.54 -40.91
CA ILE A 316 17.27 -3.82 -41.48
C ILE A 316 18.36 -3.15 -40.65
N LEU A 317 18.22 -1.84 -40.38
CA LEU A 317 19.18 -1.09 -39.58
C LEU A 317 19.37 -1.72 -38.20
N SER A 318 18.29 -2.09 -37.52
CA SER A 318 18.36 -2.74 -36.20
C SER A 318 19.08 -4.10 -36.24
N THR A 319 18.96 -4.86 -37.35
CA THR A 319 19.62 -6.17 -37.50
C THR A 319 21.10 -6.08 -37.84
N ILE A 320 21.54 -5.02 -38.50
CA ILE A 320 22.95 -4.85 -38.90
C ILE A 320 23.78 -4.08 -37.87
N THR A 321 23.14 -3.36 -36.96
CA THR A 321 23.81 -2.64 -35.86
C THR A 321 24.07 -3.55 -34.65
N ARG A 322 25.08 -3.21 -33.84
CA ARG A 322 25.39 -3.97 -32.62
C ARG A 322 24.38 -3.65 -31.52
N GLU A 323 24.27 -4.53 -30.52
CA GLU A 323 23.34 -4.35 -29.39
C GLU A 323 23.55 -3.05 -28.59
N GLN A 324 24.78 -2.51 -28.61
CA GLN A 324 25.15 -1.26 -27.93
C GLN A 324 24.94 0.00 -28.76
N ASP A 325 24.60 -0.13 -30.05
CA ASP A 325 24.36 0.98 -30.97
C ASP A 325 22.89 1.42 -30.85
N ILE A 326 22.63 2.72 -31.06
CA ILE A 326 21.29 3.28 -30.90
C ILE A 326 20.72 3.61 -32.28
N VAL A 327 19.67 2.89 -32.68
CA VAL A 327 18.90 3.18 -33.91
C VAL A 327 17.59 3.88 -33.55
N GLY A 328 17.26 4.97 -34.24
CA GLY A 328 15.97 5.62 -34.04
C GLY A 328 15.51 6.52 -35.18
N ARG A 329 14.24 6.93 -35.19
CA ARG A 329 13.63 7.78 -36.21
C ARG A 329 13.63 9.25 -35.76
N PHE A 330 14.22 10.12 -36.58
CA PHE A 330 14.35 11.55 -36.28
C PHE A 330 13.18 12.39 -36.84
N GLY A 331 12.44 11.88 -37.84
CA GLY A 331 11.18 12.45 -38.37
C GLY A 331 11.10 12.45 -39.90
N GLY A 332 9.88 12.47 -40.49
CA GLY A 332 9.62 12.76 -41.92
C GLY A 332 10.21 11.83 -42.99
N GLY A 333 10.92 10.76 -42.61
CA GLY A 333 11.69 9.89 -43.52
C GLY A 333 13.13 9.62 -43.05
N ARG A 334 13.62 10.42 -42.08
CA ARG A 334 15.00 10.35 -41.59
C ARG A 334 15.17 9.38 -40.44
N ILE A 335 16.21 8.56 -40.54
CA ILE A 335 16.61 7.55 -39.55
C ILE A 335 18.02 7.91 -39.03
N TYR A 336 18.23 7.67 -37.74
CA TYR A 336 19.44 7.97 -36.99
C TYR A 336 20.06 6.67 -36.50
N SER A 337 21.39 6.55 -36.59
CA SER A 337 22.16 5.49 -35.95
C SER A 337 23.40 6.06 -35.25
N ASP A 338 23.62 5.68 -33.98
CA ASP A 338 24.81 6.03 -33.20
C ASP A 338 25.66 4.79 -32.96
N PHE A 339 26.94 4.86 -33.34
CA PHE A 339 27.91 3.79 -33.18
C PHE A 339 28.90 4.12 -32.08
N LYS A 340 29.00 3.26 -31.06
CA LYS A 340 30.08 3.38 -30.06
C LYS A 340 31.31 2.60 -30.50
N ARG A 341 32.41 3.34 -30.66
CA ARG A 341 33.71 2.89 -31.20
C ARG A 341 33.61 2.31 -32.62
N THR A 342 33.50 3.19 -33.60
CA THR A 342 33.86 2.81 -34.97
C THR A 342 34.43 4.01 -35.73
N LYS A 343 35.65 3.85 -36.27
CA LYS A 343 36.16 4.67 -37.37
C LYS A 343 35.50 4.14 -38.64
N PHE A 344 34.71 4.96 -39.33
CA PHE A 344 34.35 4.72 -40.72
C PHE A 344 34.76 5.94 -41.53
N THR A 345 35.67 5.71 -42.48
CA THR A 345 35.94 6.60 -43.61
C THR A 345 34.83 6.38 -44.62
N ALA A 346 34.00 7.38 -44.87
CA ALA A 346 33.14 7.41 -46.04
C ALA A 346 33.99 7.93 -47.22
N SER A 347 34.14 7.13 -48.26
CA SER A 347 34.61 7.57 -49.57
C SER A 347 33.39 7.91 -50.43
N ASP A 348 33.54 8.99 -51.20
CA ASP A 348 32.53 9.76 -51.94
C ASP A 348 31.54 8.97 -52.82
#